data_AF-A0ABC8WI04-F1
#
_entry.id   AF-A0ABC8WI04-F1
#
_cell.length_a   1.000
_cell.length_b   1.000
_cell.length_c   1.000
_cell.angle_alpha   90.00
_cell.angle_beta   90.00
_cell.angle_gamma   90.00
#
_symmetry.space_group_name_H-M   'P 1'
#
loop_
_entity.id
_entity.type
_entity.pdbx_description
1 polymer ?
#
loop_
_entity_poly.entity_id
_entity_poly.type
_entity_poly.pdbx_seq_one_letter_code
_entity_poly.pdbx_strand_id
1 'polypeptide(L)'
;MSSPSSLLKQLGLTGAGSPLSGRHLLLILLAAGFLALTVFVVHPNEFRIQAFFSGSNCSRPNTNTDAAAFVAPPAKPPSSASPSHAAAAPAPVPGDDVRILIGIQTLPSKRERRDLLRTVYSLQLREHPSLAGRVDVRFVFCNVTSPDDAVFVALEIMLHGDIIVLDCAENMDNGKTYTFFSTAARAFADNPYDYVMKADDDTYLRLPALAASLGGASRVDAYYGLQMPCDRENFYPFPPFMSGMGYALSWDLVAWVASSDLARREQDGPEDMWTGRWFNLARKAKNRYDNAPRMYNYKGSSPDSCFRHGFVPDTIAVHMLKDDARWAETLAYFNATAGIPRAGELYHLPPLAGRP
;
A
#
# COMPACT_ATOMS: atom_id res chain seq x y z
N MET A 1 23.63 32.95 56.14
CA MET A 1 22.30 32.42 55.75
C MET A 1 21.70 33.42 54.75
N SER A 2 22.12 33.39 53.47
CA SER A 2 21.59 32.62 52.34
C SER A 2 20.19 33.07 51.86
N SER A 3 20.15 33.61 50.63
CA SER A 3 19.00 34.10 49.85
C SER A 3 17.92 33.03 49.55
N PRO A 4 16.83 33.45 48.87
CA PRO A 4 16.74 33.02 47.47
C PRO A 4 16.60 34.20 46.49
N SER A 5 17.41 34.10 45.45
CA SER A 5 17.36 34.91 44.24
C SER A 5 16.07 34.67 43.47
N SER A 6 15.35 35.73 43.12
CA SER A 6 14.30 35.66 42.11
C SER A 6 14.92 35.36 40.74
N LEU A 7 14.48 34.24 40.14
CA LEU A 7 14.84 33.75 38.80
C LEU A 7 14.73 34.82 37.70
N LEU A 8 13.95 35.89 37.91
CA LEU A 8 13.76 36.96 36.93
C LEU A 8 15.01 37.80 36.67
N LYS A 9 15.98 37.86 37.60
CA LYS A 9 17.24 38.59 37.37
C LYS A 9 18.25 37.81 36.52
N GLN A 10 18.10 36.50 36.38
CA GLN A 10 19.03 35.64 35.63
C GLN A 10 18.71 35.55 34.13
N LEU A 11 17.56 36.06 33.69
CA LEU A 11 17.10 35.98 32.30
C LEU A 11 17.36 37.24 31.46
N GLY A 12 18.12 38.22 31.98
CA GLY A 12 18.68 39.31 31.14
C GLY A 12 17.68 40.20 30.40
N LEU A 13 16.41 40.25 30.83
CA LEU A 13 15.33 40.97 30.13
C LEU A 13 15.14 42.41 30.64
N THR A 14 16.23 43.16 30.81
CA THR A 14 16.16 44.61 31.00
C THR A 14 16.99 45.30 29.92
N GLY A 15 16.35 45.60 28.80
CA GLY A 15 16.92 46.40 27.72
C GLY A 15 15.86 46.66 26.66
N ALA A 16 15.43 47.92 26.55
CA ALA A 16 14.53 48.40 25.51
C ALA A 16 15.17 48.23 24.13
N GLY A 17 14.49 47.49 23.25
CA GLY A 17 14.90 47.23 21.86
C GLY A 17 14.28 45.94 21.37
N SER A 18 13.11 46.03 20.75
CA SER A 18 12.43 44.87 20.15
C SER A 18 13.36 44.17 19.13
N PRO A 19 13.64 42.86 19.25
CA PRO A 19 14.60 42.17 18.36
C PRO A 19 14.02 41.86 16.96
N LEU A 20 12.78 42.23 16.70
CA LEU A 20 12.07 41.93 15.45
C LEU A 20 12.01 43.19 14.58
N SER A 21 12.95 43.31 13.64
CA SER A 21 12.83 44.33 12.57
C SER A 21 11.80 43.88 11.52
N GLY A 22 11.29 44.80 10.70
CA GLY A 22 10.33 44.46 9.62
C GLY A 22 10.82 43.37 8.66
N ARG A 23 12.14 43.20 8.51
CA ARG A 23 12.73 42.09 7.74
C ARG A 23 12.54 40.73 8.43
N HIS A 24 12.60 40.68 9.74
CA HIS A 24 12.36 39.45 10.51
C HIS A 24 10.89 39.04 10.41
N LEU A 25 9.98 40.02 10.46
CA LEU A 25 8.55 39.77 10.27
C LEU A 25 8.25 39.23 8.86
N LEU A 26 8.89 39.80 7.83
CA LEU A 26 8.75 39.33 6.44
C LEU A 26 9.26 37.90 6.25
N LEU A 27 10.40 37.54 6.84
CA LEU A 27 10.95 36.19 6.76
C LEU A 27 10.07 35.16 7.47
N ILE A 28 9.49 35.51 8.62
CA ILE A 28 8.54 34.65 9.33
C ILE A 28 7.28 34.44 8.48
N LEU A 29 6.74 35.50 7.86
CA LEU A 29 5.57 35.40 7.00
C LEU A 29 5.84 34.57 5.74
N LEU A 30 7.00 34.70 5.12
CA LEU A 30 7.42 33.87 3.98
C LEU A 30 7.59 32.40 4.37
N ALA A 31 8.23 32.13 5.52
CA ALA A 31 8.39 30.78 6.04
C ALA A 31 7.03 30.14 6.37
N ALA A 32 6.13 30.88 7.01
CA ALA A 32 4.77 30.43 7.30
C ALA A 32 3.95 30.20 6.02
N GLY A 33 4.10 31.07 5.02
CA GLY A 33 3.45 30.91 3.72
C GLY A 33 3.97 29.70 2.94
N PHE A 34 5.27 29.46 2.97
CA PHE A 34 5.88 28.27 2.35
C PHE A 34 5.49 26.99 3.08
N LEU A 35 5.41 27.03 4.41
CA LEU A 35 4.89 25.92 5.20
C LEU A 35 3.41 25.65 4.88
N ALA A 36 2.58 26.70 4.77
CA ALA A 36 1.18 26.53 4.38
C ALA A 36 1.06 25.97 2.95
N LEU A 37 1.89 26.42 2.00
CA LEU A 37 1.91 25.87 0.64
C LEU A 37 2.30 24.39 0.63
N THR A 38 3.38 24.03 1.34
CA THR A 38 3.81 22.63 1.43
C THR A 38 2.76 21.76 2.11
N VAL A 39 2.15 22.24 3.20
CA VAL A 39 1.11 21.52 3.94
C VAL A 39 -0.18 21.36 3.13
N PHE A 40 -0.73 22.43 2.56
CA PHE A 40 -2.06 22.42 1.95
C PHE A 40 -2.08 22.11 0.45
N VAL A 41 -0.95 22.28 -0.25
CA VAL A 41 -0.87 22.05 -1.70
C VAL A 41 -0.06 20.80 -2.02
N VAL A 42 1.06 20.57 -1.32
CA VAL A 42 1.93 19.40 -1.58
C VAL A 42 1.48 18.17 -0.78
N HIS A 43 1.00 18.35 0.45
CA HIS A 43 0.52 17.27 1.34
C HIS A 43 -0.96 17.41 1.77
N PRO A 44 -1.93 17.68 0.86
CA PRO A 44 -3.31 18.02 1.23
C PRO A 44 -4.04 16.95 2.06
N ASN A 45 -3.60 15.69 1.96
CA ASN A 45 -4.27 14.54 2.59
C ASN A 45 -3.60 14.04 3.87
N GLU A 46 -2.36 14.45 4.18
CA GLU A 46 -1.65 13.96 5.38
C GLU A 46 -2.25 14.52 6.69
N PHE A 47 -2.82 15.73 6.65
CA PHE A 47 -3.43 16.36 7.83
C PHE A 47 -4.92 16.04 7.99
N ARG A 48 -5.63 15.55 6.98
CA ARG A 48 -7.03 15.11 7.18
C ARG A 48 -7.10 13.89 8.08
N ILE A 49 -6.09 13.03 8.00
CA ILE A 49 -5.89 11.92 8.93
C ILE A 49 -5.75 12.50 10.35
N GLN A 50 -4.84 13.45 10.59
CA GLN A 50 -4.64 14.05 11.92
C GLN A 50 -5.83 14.86 12.45
N ALA A 51 -6.52 15.64 11.59
CA ALA A 51 -7.64 16.49 11.99
C ALA A 51 -8.92 15.70 12.33
N PHE A 52 -9.11 14.51 11.75
CA PHE A 52 -10.18 13.58 12.17
C PHE A 52 -9.99 13.09 13.63
N PHE A 53 -8.76 13.11 14.17
CA PHE A 53 -8.44 12.58 15.50
C PHE A 53 -8.53 13.59 16.65
N SER A 54 -8.65 14.89 16.39
CA SER A 54 -8.81 15.89 17.46
C SER A 54 -10.29 16.16 17.82
N GLY A 55 -11.24 15.60 17.08
CA GLY A 55 -12.68 15.92 17.22
C GLY A 55 -13.53 14.89 17.99
N SER A 56 -12.98 13.74 18.39
CA SER A 56 -13.75 12.69 19.08
C SER A 56 -13.58 12.77 20.60
N ASN A 57 -14.36 13.64 21.23
CA ASN A 57 -14.59 13.62 22.67
C ASN A 57 -15.38 12.36 23.05
N CYS A 58 -14.67 11.28 23.42
CA CYS A 58 -15.29 10.12 24.08
C CYS A 58 -15.18 10.26 25.60
N SER A 59 -16.25 10.76 26.22
CA SER A 59 -16.47 10.68 27.66
C SER A 59 -16.53 9.20 28.11
N ARG A 60 -15.65 8.83 29.04
CA ARG A 60 -15.68 7.53 29.74
C ARG A 60 -16.90 7.45 30.68
N PRO A 61 -17.64 6.33 30.71
CA PRO A 61 -18.36 5.93 31.89
C PRO A 61 -17.54 4.95 32.73
N ASN A 62 -17.78 5.08 34.02
CA ASN A 62 -17.06 4.53 35.15
C ASN A 62 -17.21 3.00 35.28
N THR A 63 -16.19 2.39 35.90
CA THR A 63 -16.12 0.99 36.34
C THR A 63 -17.20 0.67 37.37
N ASN A 64 -17.75 -0.55 37.33
CA ASN A 64 -17.95 -1.38 38.51
C ASN A 64 -18.28 -2.84 38.18
N THR A 65 -17.49 -3.73 38.80
CA THR A 65 -17.82 -5.04 39.39
C THR A 65 -18.66 -6.04 38.58
N ASP A 66 -18.06 -7.17 38.18
CA ASP A 66 -18.16 -8.39 39.00
C ASP A 66 -17.23 -9.50 38.50
N ALA A 67 -16.59 -10.12 39.48
CA ALA A 67 -15.68 -11.25 39.34
C ALA A 67 -16.46 -12.57 39.27
N ALA A 68 -16.04 -13.47 38.38
CA ALA A 68 -16.35 -14.89 38.54
C ALA A 68 -15.13 -15.71 38.09
N ALA A 69 -14.48 -16.29 39.10
CA ALA A 69 -13.32 -17.15 38.98
C ALA A 69 -13.67 -18.48 38.29
N PHE A 70 -12.78 -18.97 37.43
CA PHE A 70 -12.74 -20.37 37.02
C PHE A 70 -11.42 -20.99 37.47
N VAL A 71 -11.56 -22.04 38.28
CA VAL A 71 -10.53 -22.81 38.97
C VAL A 71 -9.90 -23.81 38.00
N ALA A 72 -8.56 -23.84 37.94
CA ALA A 72 -7.78 -24.85 37.24
C ALA A 72 -7.37 -26.01 38.17
N PRO A 73 -7.34 -27.27 37.70
CA PRO A 73 -6.79 -28.40 38.46
C PRO A 73 -5.28 -28.62 38.17
N PRO A 74 -4.56 -29.36 39.05
CA PRO A 74 -3.12 -29.19 39.24
C PRO A 74 -2.23 -30.10 38.37
N ALA A 75 -1.01 -29.63 38.15
CA ALA A 75 0.06 -30.29 37.41
C ALA A 75 0.72 -31.45 38.20
N LYS A 76 1.21 -32.46 37.45
CA LYS A 76 2.22 -33.42 37.90
C LYS A 76 3.27 -33.62 36.79
N PRO A 77 4.59 -33.70 37.10
CA PRO A 77 5.69 -33.75 36.12
C PRO A 77 5.99 -35.23 35.75
N PRO A 78 6.77 -35.54 34.67
CA PRO A 78 8.24 -35.52 34.80
C PRO A 78 9.08 -35.36 33.49
N SER A 79 10.36 -35.04 33.71
CA SER A 79 11.59 -35.61 33.10
C SER A 79 11.94 -35.50 31.59
N SER A 80 13.22 -35.14 31.42
CA SER A 80 14.21 -35.58 30.42
C SER A 80 14.20 -34.94 29.02
N ALA A 81 15.37 -34.40 28.71
CA ALA A 81 15.77 -33.80 27.46
C ALA A 81 16.06 -34.84 26.36
N SER A 82 15.70 -34.49 25.12
CA SER A 82 16.44 -34.83 23.89
C SER A 82 15.93 -33.96 22.72
N PRO A 83 16.75 -33.73 21.68
CA PRO A 83 16.63 -32.56 20.80
C PRO A 83 15.71 -32.84 19.61
N SER A 84 14.71 -31.99 19.37
CA SER A 84 13.86 -32.10 18.18
C SER A 84 14.11 -30.94 17.23
N HIS A 85 14.72 -31.28 16.11
CA HIS A 85 14.77 -30.61 14.82
C HIS A 85 14.06 -29.26 14.69
N ALA A 86 14.86 -28.23 14.39
CA ALA A 86 14.37 -27.04 13.71
C ALA A 86 13.56 -27.49 12.49
N ALA A 87 12.25 -27.24 12.53
CA ALA A 87 11.39 -27.40 11.39
C ALA A 87 11.86 -26.43 10.31
N ALA A 88 12.66 -26.94 9.37
CA ALA A 88 12.89 -26.28 8.11
C ALA A 88 11.51 -26.00 7.50
N ALA A 89 11.26 -24.73 7.17
CA ALA A 89 10.09 -24.35 6.39
C ALA A 89 10.00 -25.26 5.16
N PRO A 90 8.84 -25.86 4.85
CA PRO A 90 8.73 -26.67 3.66
C PRO A 90 9.05 -25.78 2.45
N ALA A 91 9.96 -26.26 1.61
CA ALA A 91 10.21 -25.65 0.30
C ALA A 91 8.87 -25.55 -0.44
N PRO A 92 8.58 -24.42 -1.11
CA PRO A 92 7.32 -24.26 -1.83
C PRO A 92 7.20 -25.35 -2.90
N VAL A 93 6.13 -26.14 -2.80
CA VAL A 93 5.68 -27.02 -3.87
C VAL A 93 5.43 -26.14 -5.10
N PRO A 94 5.86 -26.53 -6.32
CA PRO A 94 5.63 -25.75 -7.52
C PRO A 94 4.14 -25.41 -7.64
N GLY A 95 3.81 -24.13 -7.48
CA GLY A 95 2.43 -23.65 -7.47
C GLY A 95 1.77 -23.84 -8.83
N ASP A 96 0.80 -24.75 -8.87
CA ASP A 96 -0.06 -24.98 -10.03
C ASP A 96 -0.77 -23.68 -10.47
N ASP A 97 -0.82 -23.50 -11.79
CA ASP A 97 -1.58 -22.50 -12.59
C ASP A 97 -2.48 -21.54 -11.79
N VAL A 98 -1.91 -20.44 -11.28
CA VAL A 98 -2.67 -19.37 -10.62
C VAL A 98 -2.98 -18.26 -11.61
N ARG A 99 -4.25 -17.84 -11.67
CA ARG A 99 -4.73 -16.74 -12.49
C ARG A 99 -5.00 -15.51 -11.63
N ILE A 100 -4.38 -14.39 -11.99
CA ILE A 100 -4.38 -13.17 -11.20
C ILE A 100 -4.81 -12.01 -12.10
N LEU A 101 -5.84 -11.27 -11.68
CA LEU A 101 -6.17 -9.97 -12.23
C LEU A 101 -5.60 -8.88 -11.34
N ILE A 102 -4.75 -8.01 -11.87
CA ILE A 102 -4.19 -6.86 -11.15
C ILE A 102 -4.84 -5.58 -11.71
N GLY A 103 -5.71 -4.96 -10.91
CA GLY A 103 -6.25 -3.64 -11.17
C GLY A 103 -5.36 -2.55 -10.59
N ILE A 104 -4.64 -1.84 -11.46
CA ILE A 104 -3.84 -0.68 -11.09
C ILE A 104 -4.74 0.56 -11.06
N GLN A 105 -4.99 1.08 -9.86
CA GLN A 105 -5.77 2.30 -9.66
C GLN A 105 -4.95 3.51 -10.13
N THR A 106 -5.46 4.22 -11.13
CA THR A 106 -4.81 5.39 -11.72
C THR A 106 -5.85 6.44 -12.10
N LEU A 107 -5.43 7.48 -12.85
CA LEU A 107 -6.29 8.55 -13.35
C LEU A 107 -6.22 8.65 -14.87
N PRO A 108 -7.29 9.06 -15.58
CA PRO A 108 -7.28 9.22 -17.03
C PRO A 108 -6.08 10.04 -17.54
N SER A 109 -5.75 11.15 -16.88
CA SER A 109 -4.64 12.04 -17.25
C SER A 109 -3.23 11.46 -17.05
N LYS A 110 -3.07 10.38 -16.26
CA LYS A 110 -1.77 9.76 -15.97
C LYS A 110 -1.28 8.79 -17.06
N ARG A 111 -1.31 9.22 -18.32
CA ARG A 111 -0.95 8.38 -19.48
C ARG A 111 0.50 7.89 -19.42
N GLU A 112 1.44 8.78 -19.15
CA GLU A 112 2.88 8.42 -19.09
C GLU A 112 3.16 7.38 -18.00
N ARG A 113 2.47 7.48 -16.86
CA ARG A 113 2.59 6.48 -15.80
C ARG A 113 2.10 5.11 -16.25
N ARG A 114 0.94 5.05 -16.93
CA ARG A 114 0.43 3.79 -17.49
C ARG A 114 1.38 3.21 -18.53
N ASP A 115 1.94 4.04 -19.41
CA ASP A 115 2.89 3.61 -20.44
C ASP A 115 4.17 3.00 -19.85
N LEU A 116 4.74 3.64 -18.82
CA LEU A 116 5.85 3.07 -18.06
C LEU A 116 5.49 1.69 -17.47
N LEU A 117 4.34 1.60 -16.80
CA LEU A 117 3.88 0.34 -16.20
C LEU A 117 3.65 -0.75 -17.25
N ARG A 118 3.06 -0.43 -18.41
CA ARG A 118 2.93 -1.37 -19.54
C ARG A 118 4.30 -1.87 -19.99
N THR A 119 5.25 -0.97 -20.14
CA THR A 119 6.62 -1.33 -20.54
C THR A 119 7.24 -2.28 -19.52
N VAL A 120 7.20 -1.93 -18.24
CA VAL A 120 7.76 -2.74 -17.14
C VAL A 120 7.12 -4.13 -17.06
N TYR A 121 5.79 -4.22 -17.07
CA TYR A 121 5.08 -5.49 -16.95
C TYR A 121 5.20 -6.35 -18.21
N SER A 122 5.18 -5.74 -19.41
CA SER A 122 5.37 -6.49 -20.66
C SER A 122 6.76 -7.11 -20.77
N LEU A 123 7.81 -6.45 -20.28
CA LEU A 123 9.15 -7.02 -20.22
C LEU A 123 9.20 -8.23 -19.27
N GLN A 124 8.61 -8.13 -18.08
CA GLN A 124 8.51 -9.28 -17.16
C GLN A 124 7.74 -10.47 -17.79
N LEU A 125 6.63 -10.21 -18.48
CA LEU A 125 5.86 -11.27 -19.14
C LEU A 125 6.61 -11.90 -20.33
N ARG A 126 7.44 -11.13 -21.04
CA ARG A 126 8.34 -11.66 -22.09
C ARG A 126 9.44 -12.55 -21.52
N GLU A 127 10.01 -12.17 -20.38
CA GLU A 127 11.01 -12.96 -19.67
C GLU A 127 10.41 -14.21 -19.00
N HIS A 128 9.12 -14.17 -18.65
CA HIS A 128 8.39 -15.26 -18.03
C HIS A 128 7.11 -15.64 -18.81
N PRO A 129 7.24 -16.29 -19.99
CA PRO A 129 6.09 -16.63 -20.84
C PRO A 129 5.02 -17.48 -20.16
N SER A 130 5.37 -18.25 -19.12
CA SER A 130 4.42 -19.04 -18.34
C SER A 130 3.40 -18.20 -17.56
N LEU A 131 3.64 -16.89 -17.39
CA LEU A 131 2.72 -15.96 -16.74
C LEU A 131 1.79 -15.24 -17.74
N ALA A 132 2.14 -15.24 -19.02
CA ALA A 132 1.33 -14.59 -20.04
C ALA A 132 -0.04 -15.28 -20.15
N GLY A 133 -1.12 -14.50 -20.05
CA GLY A 133 -2.51 -15.01 -20.00
C GLY A 133 -2.94 -15.59 -18.65
N ARG A 134 -2.02 -15.68 -17.68
CA ARG A 134 -2.33 -16.02 -16.28
C ARG A 134 -2.35 -14.78 -15.38
N VAL A 135 -1.44 -13.84 -15.62
CA VAL A 135 -1.38 -12.57 -14.89
C VAL A 135 -1.77 -11.44 -15.82
N ASP A 136 -2.97 -10.90 -15.61
CA ASP A 136 -3.50 -9.78 -16.39
C ASP A 136 -3.39 -8.48 -15.59
N VAL A 137 -2.68 -7.50 -16.12
CA VAL A 137 -2.62 -6.15 -15.56
C VAL A 137 -3.59 -5.25 -16.30
N ARG A 138 -4.47 -4.57 -15.57
CA ARG A 138 -5.47 -3.64 -16.11
C ARG A 138 -5.38 -2.29 -15.40
N PHE A 139 -5.51 -1.20 -16.13
CA PHE A 139 -5.56 0.15 -15.57
C PHE A 139 -7.00 0.56 -15.28
N VAL A 140 -7.24 0.99 -14.04
CA VAL A 140 -8.59 1.17 -13.51
C VAL A 140 -8.79 2.62 -13.09
N PHE A 141 -9.84 3.22 -13.64
CA PHE A 141 -10.34 4.53 -13.24
C PHE A 141 -11.85 4.59 -13.40
N CYS A 142 -12.49 5.55 -12.73
CA CYS A 142 -13.92 5.83 -12.88
C CYS A 142 -14.19 6.58 -14.19
N ASN A 143 -15.42 7.09 -14.36
CA ASN A 143 -15.84 7.76 -15.59
C ASN A 143 -14.88 8.87 -16.03
N VAL A 144 -14.53 8.86 -17.32
CA VAL A 144 -13.67 9.87 -17.95
C VAL A 144 -14.51 11.10 -18.29
N THR A 145 -14.25 12.22 -17.61
CA THR A 145 -15.05 13.46 -17.76
C THR A 145 -14.39 14.51 -18.64
N SER A 146 -13.07 14.47 -18.80
CA SER A 146 -12.32 15.36 -19.68
C SER A 146 -12.48 14.90 -21.14
N PRO A 147 -12.92 15.78 -22.07
CA PRO A 147 -13.00 15.45 -23.49
C PRO A 147 -11.66 15.04 -24.09
N ASP A 148 -10.57 15.67 -23.67
CA ASP A 148 -9.22 15.37 -24.15
C ASP A 148 -8.77 13.99 -23.67
N ASP A 149 -8.97 13.69 -22.38
CA ASP A 149 -8.65 12.38 -21.83
C ASP A 149 -9.50 11.30 -22.47
N ALA A 150 -10.77 11.57 -22.81
CA ALA A 150 -11.64 10.61 -23.47
C ALA A 150 -11.08 10.16 -24.84
N VAL A 151 -10.50 11.10 -25.62
CA VAL A 151 -9.84 10.77 -26.89
C VAL A 151 -8.61 9.89 -26.64
N PHE A 152 -7.73 10.27 -25.71
CA PHE A 152 -6.50 9.52 -25.46
C PHE A 152 -6.76 8.15 -24.84
N VAL A 153 -7.70 8.05 -23.90
CA VAL A 153 -8.13 6.78 -23.29
C VAL A 153 -8.75 5.88 -24.36
N ALA A 154 -9.54 6.42 -25.30
CA ALA A 154 -10.08 5.62 -26.41
C ALA A 154 -8.96 5.00 -27.28
N LEU A 155 -7.91 5.77 -27.59
CA LEU A 155 -6.74 5.25 -28.31
C LEU A 155 -6.03 4.14 -27.52
N GLU A 156 -5.85 4.32 -26.21
CA GLU A 156 -5.25 3.28 -25.37
C GLU A 156 -6.12 2.02 -25.30
N ILE A 157 -7.45 2.15 -25.18
CA ILE A 157 -8.38 1.01 -25.20
C ILE A 157 -8.26 0.25 -26.52
N MET A 158 -8.23 0.94 -27.66
CA MET A 158 -8.12 0.32 -28.98
C MET A 158 -6.80 -0.42 -29.17
N LEU A 159 -5.69 0.15 -28.68
CA LEU A 159 -4.36 -0.40 -28.90
C LEU A 159 -4.00 -1.53 -27.93
N HIS A 160 -4.36 -1.37 -26.65
CA HIS A 160 -3.87 -2.26 -25.59
C HIS A 160 -4.95 -3.16 -25.01
N GLY A 161 -6.22 -2.76 -25.06
CA GLY A 161 -7.32 -3.53 -24.48
C GLY A 161 -7.20 -3.74 -22.96
N ASP A 162 -6.41 -2.92 -22.26
CA ASP A 162 -6.02 -3.12 -20.85
C ASP A 162 -6.64 -2.10 -19.87
N ILE A 163 -7.63 -1.33 -20.30
CA ILE A 163 -8.30 -0.32 -19.48
C ILE A 163 -9.67 -0.84 -19.01
N ILE A 164 -9.98 -0.60 -17.73
CA ILE A 164 -11.30 -0.77 -17.13
C ILE A 164 -11.79 0.60 -16.69
N VAL A 165 -12.85 1.09 -17.36
CA VAL A 165 -13.58 2.29 -16.93
C VAL A 165 -14.74 1.85 -16.04
N LEU A 166 -14.73 2.28 -14.79
CA LEU A 166 -15.74 1.97 -13.79
C LEU A 166 -16.89 2.98 -13.83
N ASP A 167 -18.11 2.50 -13.60
CA ASP A 167 -19.30 3.34 -13.47
C ASP A 167 -19.35 4.00 -12.08
N CYS A 168 -18.54 5.04 -11.91
CA CYS A 168 -18.46 5.88 -10.71
C CYS A 168 -17.94 7.28 -11.07
N ALA A 169 -18.04 8.22 -10.13
CA ALA A 169 -17.29 9.46 -10.19
C ALA A 169 -15.85 9.22 -9.69
N GLU A 170 -14.85 9.78 -10.36
CA GLU A 170 -13.44 9.60 -9.98
C GLU A 170 -13.16 10.08 -8.55
N ASN A 171 -12.53 9.22 -7.76
CA ASN A 171 -12.30 9.43 -6.34
C ASN A 171 -11.20 8.51 -5.80
N MET A 172 -10.72 8.82 -4.60
CA MET A 172 -9.84 7.94 -3.83
C MET A 172 -10.62 7.16 -2.77
N ASP A 173 -11.43 7.88 -1.98
CA ASP A 173 -12.03 7.36 -0.74
C ASP A 173 -13.56 7.20 -0.82
N ASN A 174 -14.16 7.28 -2.00
CA ASN A 174 -15.62 7.25 -2.21
C ASN A 174 -16.04 6.04 -3.07
N GLY A 175 -15.63 4.85 -2.64
CA GLY A 175 -16.13 3.58 -3.18
C GLY A 175 -15.48 3.09 -4.48
N LYS A 176 -14.44 3.73 -5.01
CA LYS A 176 -13.74 3.24 -6.24
C LYS A 176 -13.28 1.78 -6.09
N THR A 177 -12.72 1.41 -4.94
CA THR A 177 -12.29 0.03 -4.63
C THR A 177 -13.45 -0.95 -4.59
N TYR A 178 -14.57 -0.59 -3.95
CA TYR A 178 -15.78 -1.42 -3.96
C TYR A 178 -16.29 -1.62 -5.40
N THR A 179 -16.36 -0.54 -6.19
CA THR A 179 -16.81 -0.57 -7.58
C THR A 179 -15.90 -1.42 -8.46
N PHE A 180 -14.57 -1.37 -8.24
CA PHE A 180 -13.60 -2.22 -8.93
C PHE A 180 -13.87 -3.71 -8.68
N PHE A 181 -13.89 -4.16 -7.43
CA PHE A 181 -14.13 -5.57 -7.11
C PHE A 181 -15.52 -6.03 -7.56
N SER A 182 -16.54 -5.20 -7.39
CA SER A 182 -17.91 -5.50 -7.84
C SER A 182 -18.03 -5.59 -9.37
N THR A 183 -17.23 -4.82 -10.10
CA THR A 183 -17.18 -4.87 -11.57
C THR A 183 -16.40 -6.09 -12.03
N ALA A 184 -15.25 -6.40 -11.42
CA ALA A 184 -14.48 -7.60 -11.70
C ALA A 184 -15.30 -8.89 -11.47
N ALA A 185 -16.03 -8.96 -10.35
CA ALA A 185 -16.90 -10.09 -10.04
C ALA A 185 -17.95 -10.36 -11.12
N ARG A 186 -18.54 -9.30 -11.69
CA ARG A 186 -19.56 -9.41 -12.76
C ARG A 186 -18.94 -9.69 -14.12
N ALA A 187 -17.89 -8.96 -14.48
CA ALA A 187 -17.28 -9.02 -15.80
C ALA A 187 -16.56 -10.35 -16.08
N PHE A 188 -16.05 -11.02 -15.04
CA PHE A 188 -15.27 -12.25 -15.17
C PHE A 188 -15.96 -13.47 -14.52
N ALA A 189 -17.27 -13.41 -14.26
CA ALA A 189 -18.01 -14.49 -13.62
C ALA A 189 -17.94 -15.83 -14.37
N ASP A 190 -17.95 -15.79 -15.72
CA ASP A 190 -17.90 -16.99 -16.56
C ASP A 190 -16.50 -17.61 -16.65
N ASN A 191 -15.46 -16.84 -16.33
CA ASN A 191 -14.07 -17.27 -16.38
C ASN A 191 -13.27 -16.62 -15.24
N PRO A 192 -13.52 -17.03 -13.98
CA PRO A 192 -12.99 -16.36 -12.81
C PRO A 192 -11.47 -16.46 -12.72
N TYR A 193 -10.86 -15.40 -12.21
CA TYR A 193 -9.48 -15.43 -11.73
C TYR A 193 -9.44 -16.12 -10.37
N ASP A 194 -8.29 -16.62 -9.93
CA ASP A 194 -8.12 -17.13 -8.57
C ASP A 194 -8.01 -15.99 -7.57
N TYR A 195 -7.32 -14.92 -7.98
CA TYR A 195 -7.15 -13.71 -7.20
C TYR A 195 -7.42 -12.46 -8.02
N VAL A 196 -8.02 -11.46 -7.37
CA VAL A 196 -8.10 -10.09 -7.89
C VAL A 196 -7.36 -9.18 -6.94
N MET A 197 -6.37 -8.47 -7.47
CA MET A 197 -5.50 -7.55 -6.75
C MET A 197 -5.83 -6.11 -7.10
N LYS A 198 -5.94 -5.25 -6.08
CA LYS A 198 -5.83 -3.80 -6.22
C LYS A 198 -4.37 -3.40 -5.98
N ALA A 199 -3.82 -2.49 -6.78
CA ALA A 199 -2.53 -1.84 -6.52
C ALA A 199 -2.57 -0.38 -6.97
N ASP A 200 -1.66 0.44 -6.45
CA ASP A 200 -1.51 1.83 -6.86
C ASP A 200 -0.55 1.98 -8.05
N ASP A 201 -0.74 3.05 -8.83
CA ASP A 201 0.12 3.34 -9.99
C ASP A 201 1.56 3.73 -9.66
N ASP A 202 1.90 3.88 -8.39
CA ASP A 202 3.25 4.10 -7.87
C ASP A 202 3.78 2.88 -7.09
N THR A 203 3.23 1.70 -7.36
CA THR A 203 3.72 0.41 -6.85
C THR A 203 4.34 -0.41 -7.97
N TYR A 204 5.61 -0.78 -7.80
CA TYR A 204 6.28 -1.77 -8.64
C TYR A 204 5.99 -3.17 -8.14
N LEU A 205 5.33 -3.99 -8.96
CA LEU A 205 5.09 -5.41 -8.70
C LEU A 205 6.07 -6.28 -9.50
N ARG A 206 6.70 -7.23 -8.82
CA ARG A 206 7.46 -8.31 -9.46
C ARG A 206 6.53 -9.48 -9.72
N LEU A 207 5.95 -9.54 -10.92
CA LEU A 207 4.91 -10.49 -11.31
C LEU A 207 5.30 -11.96 -11.06
N PRO A 208 6.54 -12.42 -11.33
CA PRO A 208 6.94 -13.80 -11.02
C PRO A 208 6.94 -14.09 -9.52
N ALA A 209 7.44 -13.16 -8.69
CA ALA A 209 7.47 -13.32 -7.24
C ALA A 209 6.05 -13.28 -6.65
N LEU A 210 5.20 -12.38 -7.15
CA LEU A 210 3.78 -12.30 -6.79
C LEU A 210 3.04 -13.59 -7.13
N ALA A 211 3.17 -14.08 -8.36
CA ALA A 211 2.49 -15.29 -8.82
C ALA A 211 2.95 -16.53 -8.06
N ALA A 212 4.25 -16.68 -7.82
CA ALA A 212 4.78 -17.79 -7.00
C ALA A 212 4.27 -17.74 -5.55
N SER A 213 4.19 -16.55 -4.96
CA SER A 213 3.68 -16.36 -3.60
C SER A 213 2.19 -16.69 -3.49
N LEU A 214 1.37 -16.17 -4.41
CA LEU A 214 -0.07 -16.45 -4.45
C LEU A 214 -0.37 -17.91 -4.83
N GLY A 215 0.47 -18.57 -5.62
CA GLY A 215 0.35 -19.99 -5.91
C GLY A 215 0.45 -20.90 -4.68
N GLY A 216 1.08 -20.43 -3.61
CA GLY A 216 1.13 -21.11 -2.31
C GLY A 216 0.02 -20.73 -1.33
N ALA A 217 -0.81 -19.73 -1.66
CA ALA A 217 -1.89 -19.28 -0.79
C ALA A 217 -3.20 -20.05 -1.04
N SER A 218 -4.11 -20.01 -0.06
CA SER A 218 -5.47 -20.54 -0.21
C SER A 218 -6.23 -19.76 -1.29
N ARG A 219 -6.91 -20.46 -2.20
CA ARG A 219 -7.83 -19.86 -3.19
C ARG A 219 -9.21 -19.52 -2.63
N VAL A 220 -9.40 -19.71 -1.32
CA VAL A 220 -10.66 -19.47 -0.61
C VAL A 220 -10.40 -18.61 0.63
N ASP A 221 -11.25 -17.62 0.84
CA ASP A 221 -11.27 -16.71 2.00
C ASP A 221 -9.90 -16.07 2.29
N ALA A 222 -9.13 -15.78 1.23
CA ALA A 222 -7.76 -15.30 1.30
C ALA A 222 -7.64 -13.80 1.06
N TYR A 223 -7.00 -13.11 2.00
CA TYR A 223 -6.66 -11.71 1.93
C TYR A 223 -5.15 -11.55 2.07
N TYR A 224 -4.51 -11.08 1.01
CA TYR A 224 -3.07 -11.07 0.83
C TYR A 224 -2.57 -9.64 0.68
N GLY A 225 -1.49 -9.27 1.35
CA GLY A 225 -0.86 -7.96 1.21
C GLY A 225 0.19 -7.71 2.28
N LEU A 226 0.44 -6.44 2.60
CA LEU A 226 1.21 -6.03 3.79
C LEU A 226 0.24 -5.66 4.90
N GLN A 227 0.25 -6.37 6.03
CA GLN A 227 -0.73 -6.15 7.09
C GLN A 227 -0.42 -4.89 7.91
N MET A 228 -1.45 -4.08 8.14
CA MET A 228 -1.43 -2.91 9.01
C MET A 228 -2.43 -3.09 10.18
N PRO A 229 -2.09 -2.61 11.39
CA PRO A 229 -0.76 -2.15 11.78
C PRO A 229 0.27 -3.30 11.77
N CYS A 230 1.48 -3.04 11.28
CA CYS A 230 2.59 -4.01 11.32
C CYS A 230 3.36 -3.99 12.66
N ASP A 231 2.91 -3.16 13.58
CA ASP A 231 3.47 -2.88 14.90
C ASP A 231 2.34 -3.10 15.92
N ARG A 232 2.62 -3.89 16.97
CA ARG A 232 1.67 -4.20 18.05
C ARG A 232 1.72 -3.21 19.23
N GLU A 233 2.77 -2.41 19.30
CA GLU A 233 3.09 -1.45 20.37
C GLU A 233 2.46 -0.07 20.08
N ASN A 234 2.41 0.35 18.82
CA ASN A 234 1.67 1.53 18.35
C ASN A 234 0.21 1.15 18.04
N PHE A 235 -0.58 1.06 19.11
CA PHE A 235 -2.00 0.73 19.06
C PHE A 235 -2.79 1.77 18.26
N TYR A 236 -3.22 1.41 17.06
CA TYR A 236 -4.21 2.13 16.27
C TYR A 236 -5.58 1.44 16.48
N PRO A 237 -6.67 2.14 16.87
CA PRO A 237 -7.95 1.53 17.21
C PRO A 237 -8.76 1.14 15.96
N PHE A 238 -8.11 0.56 14.96
CA PHE A 238 -8.74 0.07 13.75
C PHE A 238 -8.38 -1.39 13.54
N PRO A 239 -9.33 -2.24 13.10
CA PRO A 239 -9.06 -3.66 12.92
C PRO A 239 -8.01 -3.88 11.82
N PRO A 240 -7.24 -4.98 11.86
CA PRO A 240 -6.20 -5.25 10.88
C PRO A 240 -6.70 -5.24 9.43
N PHE A 241 -5.93 -4.61 8.55
CA PHE A 241 -6.20 -4.45 7.12
C PHE A 241 -4.91 -4.65 6.31
N MET A 242 -4.99 -4.76 4.99
CA MET A 242 -3.80 -4.75 4.13
C MET A 242 -3.56 -3.35 3.56
N SER A 243 -2.32 -2.87 3.60
CA SER A 243 -1.92 -1.53 3.15
C SER A 243 -2.31 -1.24 1.70
N GLY A 244 -2.67 0.03 1.43
CA GLY A 244 -3.06 0.54 0.12
C GLY A 244 -2.06 0.34 -1.02
N MET A 245 -0.78 0.04 -0.72
CA MET A 245 0.23 -0.30 -1.75
C MET A 245 -0.25 -1.40 -2.71
N GLY A 246 -1.02 -2.34 -2.18
CA GLY A 246 -1.69 -3.34 -2.96
C GLY A 246 -2.04 -4.56 -2.13
N TYR A 247 -3.17 -5.16 -2.46
CA TYR A 247 -3.67 -6.35 -1.79
C TYR A 247 -4.53 -7.18 -2.75
N ALA A 248 -4.48 -8.49 -2.57
CA ALA A 248 -5.22 -9.45 -3.36
C ALA A 248 -6.29 -10.15 -2.53
N LEU A 249 -7.44 -10.38 -3.16
CA LEU A 249 -8.58 -11.11 -2.62
C LEU A 249 -8.76 -12.39 -3.44
N SER A 250 -9.00 -13.52 -2.79
CA SER A 250 -9.49 -14.71 -3.49
C SER A 250 -10.83 -14.44 -4.16
N TRP A 251 -11.13 -15.16 -5.23
CA TRP A 251 -12.36 -14.97 -6.00
C TRP A 251 -13.64 -15.00 -5.17
N ASP A 252 -13.74 -15.89 -4.18
CA ASP A 252 -14.91 -15.99 -3.32
C ASP A 252 -15.13 -14.75 -2.45
N LEU A 253 -14.06 -14.04 -2.08
CA LEU A 253 -14.16 -12.74 -1.41
C LEU A 253 -14.58 -11.65 -2.38
N VAL A 254 -14.07 -11.65 -3.61
CA VAL A 254 -14.45 -10.71 -4.67
C VAL A 254 -15.94 -10.84 -5.00
N ALA A 255 -16.41 -12.07 -5.19
CA ALA A 255 -17.82 -12.38 -5.40
C ALA A 255 -18.67 -11.95 -4.19
N TRP A 256 -18.19 -12.20 -2.96
CA TRP A 256 -18.88 -11.74 -1.76
C TRP A 256 -19.01 -10.22 -1.70
N VAL A 257 -17.94 -9.46 -1.98
CA VAL A 257 -17.96 -7.98 -2.01
C VAL A 257 -19.08 -7.49 -2.94
N ALA A 258 -19.19 -8.05 -4.14
CA ALA A 258 -20.20 -7.64 -5.12
C ALA A 258 -21.65 -7.84 -4.65
N SER A 259 -21.90 -8.90 -3.86
CA SER A 259 -23.22 -9.22 -3.30
C SER A 259 -23.48 -8.66 -1.89
N SER A 260 -22.48 -8.04 -1.26
CA SER A 260 -22.53 -7.69 0.17
C SER A 260 -23.14 -6.31 0.38
N ASP A 261 -24.30 -6.27 1.02
CA ASP A 261 -24.90 -5.01 1.47
C ASP A 261 -24.01 -4.26 2.48
N LEU A 262 -23.22 -5.01 3.27
CA LEU A 262 -22.27 -4.41 4.20
C LEU A 262 -21.17 -3.66 3.44
N ALA A 263 -20.52 -4.31 2.47
CA ALA A 263 -19.45 -3.68 1.70
C ALA A 263 -19.97 -2.48 0.90
N ARG A 264 -21.20 -2.59 0.37
CA ARG A 264 -21.87 -1.50 -0.34
C ARG A 264 -22.16 -0.29 0.54
N ARG A 265 -22.69 -0.49 1.76
CA ARG A 265 -23.00 0.60 2.69
C ARG A 265 -21.76 1.24 3.30
N GLU A 266 -20.73 0.44 3.54
CA GLU A 266 -19.47 0.87 4.13
C GLU A 266 -18.44 1.17 3.03
N GLN A 267 -18.80 1.72 1.87
CA GLN A 267 -17.83 1.94 0.77
C GLN A 267 -17.06 3.27 0.86
N ASP A 268 -17.51 4.19 1.71
CA ASP A 268 -16.98 5.56 1.82
C ASP A 268 -15.98 5.70 2.98
N GLY A 269 -14.71 5.87 2.65
CA GLY A 269 -13.57 6.12 3.54
C GLY A 269 -12.25 5.62 2.94
N PRO A 270 -11.11 5.80 3.64
CA PRO A 270 -9.80 5.25 3.25
C PRO A 270 -9.90 3.80 2.80
N GLU A 271 -9.59 3.54 1.54
CA GLU A 271 -10.10 2.38 0.81
C GLU A 271 -9.51 1.05 1.31
N ASP A 272 -8.25 1.07 1.75
CA ASP A 272 -7.51 -0.07 2.25
C ASP A 272 -7.99 -0.48 3.65
N MET A 273 -8.16 0.50 4.53
CA MET A 273 -8.79 0.37 5.83
C MET A 273 -10.22 -0.14 5.70
N TRP A 274 -11.03 0.42 4.80
CA TRP A 274 -12.42 0.03 4.63
C TRP A 274 -12.58 -1.38 4.08
N THR A 275 -11.72 -1.79 3.15
CA THR A 275 -11.66 -3.19 2.71
C THR A 275 -11.41 -4.14 3.89
N GLY A 276 -10.43 -3.82 4.74
CA GLY A 276 -10.20 -4.57 5.97
C GLY A 276 -11.42 -4.57 6.90
N ARG A 277 -12.07 -3.43 7.10
CA ARG A 277 -13.27 -3.28 7.94
C ARG A 277 -14.41 -4.18 7.46
N TRP A 278 -14.68 -4.26 6.16
CA TRP A 278 -15.72 -5.14 5.61
C TRP A 278 -15.54 -6.58 6.07
N PHE A 279 -14.31 -7.10 5.91
CA PHE A 279 -14.02 -8.49 6.25
C PHE A 279 -14.03 -8.74 7.76
N ASN A 280 -13.54 -7.79 8.55
CA ASN A 280 -13.57 -7.91 10.01
C ASN A 280 -15.01 -7.94 10.54
N LEU A 281 -15.89 -7.03 10.06
CA LEU A 281 -17.30 -6.99 10.45
C LEU A 281 -18.07 -8.23 9.96
N ALA A 282 -17.76 -8.72 8.75
CA ALA A 282 -18.40 -9.89 8.17
C ALA A 282 -17.82 -11.24 8.63
N ARG A 283 -16.74 -11.24 9.42
CA ARG A 283 -15.95 -12.44 9.79
C ARG A 283 -15.50 -13.27 8.58
N LYS A 284 -15.12 -12.56 7.52
CA LYS A 284 -14.53 -13.04 6.26
C LYS A 284 -13.02 -12.82 6.27
N ALA A 285 -12.34 -13.32 5.24
CA ALA A 285 -10.88 -13.23 5.08
C ALA A 285 -10.13 -13.80 6.29
N LYS A 286 -10.44 -15.06 6.66
CA LYS A 286 -9.76 -15.75 7.76
C LYS A 286 -8.34 -16.17 7.38
N ASN A 287 -8.07 -16.40 6.10
CA ASN A 287 -6.73 -16.69 5.60
C ASN A 287 -6.02 -15.37 5.26
N ARG A 288 -5.31 -14.78 6.23
CA ARG A 288 -4.58 -13.52 6.04
C ARG A 288 -3.10 -13.79 5.82
N TYR A 289 -2.58 -13.30 4.69
CA TYR A 289 -1.18 -13.47 4.31
C TYR A 289 -0.48 -12.11 4.39
N ASP A 290 0.27 -11.93 5.48
CA ASP A 290 1.16 -10.78 5.66
C ASP A 290 2.49 -11.05 4.96
N ASN A 291 2.84 -10.19 4.01
CA ASN A 291 4.00 -10.34 3.15
C ASN A 291 5.18 -9.48 3.56
N ALA A 292 5.23 -8.95 4.79
CA ALA A 292 6.48 -8.41 5.33
C ALA A 292 7.56 -9.52 5.36
N PRO A 293 8.83 -9.25 4.97
CA PRO A 293 9.41 -7.99 4.47
C PRO A 293 9.46 -7.91 2.93
N ARG A 294 8.65 -8.68 2.20
CA ARG A 294 8.66 -8.76 0.73
C ARG A 294 7.77 -7.70 0.05
N MET A 295 6.87 -7.05 0.79
CA MET A 295 6.10 -5.89 0.35
C MET A 295 6.39 -4.71 1.28
N TYR A 296 6.84 -3.57 0.75
CA TYR A 296 7.27 -2.43 1.56
C TYR A 296 7.27 -1.12 0.78
N ASN A 297 7.30 -0.01 1.51
CA ASN A 297 7.52 1.32 0.96
C ASN A 297 9.00 1.51 0.61
N TYR A 298 9.25 2.17 -0.51
CA TYR A 298 10.56 2.67 -0.88
C TYR A 298 11.18 3.47 0.28
N LYS A 299 12.43 3.13 0.62
CA LYS A 299 13.15 3.73 1.75
C LYS A 299 13.68 5.12 1.43
N GLY A 300 14.44 5.25 0.34
CA GLY A 300 15.22 6.46 0.07
C GLY A 300 16.09 6.84 1.27
N SER A 301 15.99 8.09 1.71
CA SER A 301 16.67 8.61 2.91
C SER A 301 15.89 8.44 4.22
N SER A 302 14.70 7.84 4.18
CA SER A 302 13.87 7.65 5.38
C SER A 302 14.47 6.59 6.31
N PRO A 303 14.23 6.68 7.63
CA PRO A 303 14.61 5.61 8.56
C PRO A 303 13.83 4.32 8.28
N ASP A 304 14.40 3.19 8.72
CA ASP A 304 13.74 1.90 8.63
C ASP A 304 12.51 1.84 9.57
N SER A 305 11.48 1.12 9.14
CA SER A 305 10.26 0.81 9.90
C SER A 305 9.73 -0.58 9.51
N CYS A 306 8.67 -1.06 10.17
CA CYS A 306 8.08 -2.37 9.84
C CYS A 306 7.50 -2.46 8.42
N PHE A 307 7.24 -1.33 7.76
CA PHE A 307 6.70 -1.26 6.40
C PHE A 307 7.66 -0.57 5.41
N ARG A 308 8.88 -0.21 5.84
CA ARG A 308 9.85 0.52 5.01
C ARG A 308 11.27 0.08 5.36
N HIS A 309 11.99 -0.45 4.37
CA HIS A 309 13.38 -0.82 4.52
C HIS A 309 14.09 -0.85 3.15
N GLY A 310 15.39 -1.11 3.15
CA GLY A 310 16.19 -1.24 1.93
C GLY A 310 15.69 -2.39 1.03
N PHE A 311 16.07 -2.37 -0.25
CA PHE A 311 15.64 -3.40 -1.17
C PHE A 311 16.14 -4.79 -0.77
N VAL A 312 15.29 -5.81 -0.95
CA VAL A 312 15.63 -7.20 -0.71
C VAL A 312 15.47 -8.05 -1.98
N PRO A 313 16.26 -9.11 -2.20
CA PRO A 313 16.19 -9.87 -3.45
C PRO A 313 14.85 -10.57 -3.71
N ASP A 314 14.15 -10.98 -2.65
CA ASP A 314 12.87 -11.71 -2.72
C ASP A 314 11.63 -10.77 -2.63
N THR A 315 11.80 -9.50 -3.01
CA THR A 315 10.70 -8.52 -3.05
C THR A 315 9.59 -8.95 -4.01
N ILE A 316 8.36 -8.77 -3.55
CA ILE A 316 7.11 -8.85 -4.32
C ILE A 316 6.68 -7.45 -4.77
N ALA A 317 6.70 -6.46 -3.87
CA ALA A 317 6.22 -5.11 -4.16
C ALA A 317 7.09 -4.02 -3.52
N VAL A 318 7.35 -2.95 -4.29
CA VAL A 318 7.91 -1.69 -3.77
C VAL A 318 6.92 -0.56 -4.04
N HIS A 319 6.48 0.12 -2.99
CA HIS A 319 5.49 1.20 -3.05
C HIS A 319 6.12 2.59 -2.83
N MET A 320 5.36 3.66 -3.04
CA MET A 320 5.79 5.06 -2.94
C MET A 320 6.84 5.46 -3.98
N LEU A 321 6.77 4.88 -5.18
CA LEU A 321 7.59 5.25 -6.33
C LEU A 321 6.96 6.47 -7.04
N LYS A 322 6.93 7.60 -6.33
CA LYS A 322 6.20 8.81 -6.74
C LYS A 322 6.83 9.55 -7.92
N ASP A 323 8.11 9.30 -8.20
CA ASP A 323 8.90 10.00 -9.21
C ASP A 323 9.82 9.03 -9.98
N ASP A 324 10.33 9.49 -11.12
CA ASP A 324 11.11 8.66 -12.04
C ASP A 324 12.46 8.22 -11.45
N ALA A 325 13.04 9.00 -10.53
CA ALA A 325 14.29 8.64 -9.88
C ALA A 325 14.10 7.40 -9.00
N ARG A 326 13.00 7.34 -8.22
CA ARG A 326 12.67 6.15 -7.41
C ARG A 326 12.38 4.93 -8.28
N TRP A 327 11.69 5.12 -9.40
CA TRP A 327 11.45 4.04 -10.37
C TRP A 327 12.77 3.54 -10.97
N ALA A 328 13.64 4.43 -11.42
CA ALA A 328 14.93 4.08 -12.00
C ALA A 328 15.81 3.32 -11.01
N GLU A 329 15.90 3.78 -9.76
CA GLU A 329 16.66 3.09 -8.70
C GLU A 329 16.11 1.69 -8.42
N THR A 330 14.78 1.57 -8.29
CA THR A 330 14.11 0.29 -8.05
C THR A 330 14.35 -0.68 -9.21
N LEU A 331 14.13 -0.25 -10.45
CA LEU A 331 14.32 -1.09 -11.64
C LEU A 331 15.79 -1.48 -11.85
N ALA A 332 16.73 -0.60 -11.51
CA ALA A 332 18.17 -0.89 -11.55
C ALA A 332 18.55 -1.97 -10.53
N TYR A 333 18.06 -1.87 -9.29
CA TYR A 333 18.31 -2.88 -8.25
C TYR A 333 17.86 -4.27 -8.69
N PHE A 334 16.65 -4.36 -9.26
CA PHE A 334 16.08 -5.63 -9.74
C PHE A 334 16.57 -6.06 -11.13
N ASN A 335 17.59 -5.38 -11.68
CA ASN A 335 18.18 -5.69 -12.99
C ASN A 335 17.16 -5.75 -14.14
N ALA A 336 16.12 -4.91 -14.12
CA ALA A 336 15.07 -4.91 -15.14
C ALA A 336 15.56 -4.53 -16.55
N THR A 337 16.77 -3.98 -16.66
CA THR A 337 17.42 -3.60 -17.92
C THR A 337 18.52 -4.57 -18.35
N ALA A 338 18.70 -5.71 -17.66
CA ALA A 338 19.79 -6.64 -17.95
C ALA A 338 19.72 -7.27 -19.36
N GLY A 339 18.55 -7.30 -19.97
CA GLY A 339 18.33 -7.79 -21.33
C GLY A 339 18.80 -6.83 -22.44
N ILE A 340 19.26 -5.61 -22.12
CA ILE A 340 19.76 -4.69 -23.15
C ILE A 340 21.01 -5.30 -23.83
N PRO A 341 21.03 -5.41 -25.18
CA PRO A 341 22.21 -5.90 -25.87
C PRO A 341 23.43 -5.04 -25.56
N ARG A 342 24.55 -5.67 -25.20
CA ARG A 342 25.85 -4.98 -25.03
C ARG A 342 26.46 -4.50 -26.34
N ALA A 343 25.70 -4.49 -27.44
CA ALA A 343 26.21 -4.46 -28.80
C ALA A 343 26.18 -3.06 -29.42
N GLY A 344 27.38 -2.55 -29.74
CA GLY A 344 27.64 -1.56 -30.80
C GLY A 344 27.29 -0.11 -30.45
N GLU A 345 27.84 0.82 -31.24
CA GLU A 345 27.76 2.29 -31.14
C GLU A 345 26.33 2.88 -31.18
N LEU A 346 25.28 2.09 -30.97
CA LEU A 346 23.88 2.54 -31.09
C LEU A 346 23.25 2.94 -29.74
N TYR A 347 23.68 2.34 -28.64
CA TYR A 347 23.08 2.54 -27.32
C TYR A 347 24.04 3.24 -26.36
N HIS A 348 24.00 4.58 -26.36
CA HIS A 348 24.83 5.41 -25.49
C HIS A 348 24.12 5.73 -24.17
N LEU A 349 24.06 4.74 -23.27
CA LEU A 349 23.50 4.91 -21.93
C LEU A 349 24.63 5.10 -20.89
N PRO A 350 24.39 5.88 -19.82
CA PRO A 350 25.34 5.94 -18.71
C PRO A 350 25.50 4.55 -18.09
N PRO A 351 26.69 4.23 -17.53
CA PRO A 351 26.87 3.01 -16.77
C PRO A 351 25.80 2.91 -15.67
N LEU A 352 25.23 1.71 -15.49
CA LEU A 352 24.33 1.47 -14.36
C LEU A 352 25.10 1.82 -13.08
N ALA A 353 24.50 2.67 -12.24
CA ALA A 353 25.07 3.00 -10.94
C ALA A 353 25.37 1.69 -10.20
N GLY A 354 26.61 1.57 -9.71
CA GLY A 354 27.17 0.32 -9.20
C GLY A 354 26.27 -0.36 -8.19
N ARG A 355 26.15 -1.68 -8.32
CA ARG A 355 25.60 -2.55 -7.28
C ARG A 355 26.38 -2.30 -5.97
N PRO A 356 25.73 -2.17 -4.81
CA PRO A 356 26.44 -2.30 -3.54
C PRO A 356 27.11 -3.68 -3.42
#